data_AF-A0A8U0NQ91-F1
#
_entry.id   AF-A0A8U0NQ91-F1
#
_cell.length_a   1.000
_cell.length_b   1.000
_cell.length_c   1.000
_cell.angle_alpha   90.00
_cell.angle_beta   90.00
_cell.angle_gamma   90.00
#
_symmetry.space_group_name_H-M   'P 1'
#
loop_
_entity.id
_entity.type
_entity.pdbx_description
1 polymer ?
#
loop_
_entity_poly.entity_id
_entity_poly.type
_entity_poly.pdbx_seq_one_letter_code
_entity_poly.pdbx_strand_id
1 'polypeptide(L)'
;MEDALDELIKDCAQQLFELTDDKENERLAYVTYQDIHSIQAFHEQIVIAVKAPAETRLDVPAPREDSITVHIRSTRGPIDVYLCEVEQSHLGSKASEGAGASSSADRPPERPDREENPPQQSEELLEVSI
;
A
#
# COMPACT_ATOMS: atom_id res chain seq x y z
N MET A 1 27.47 -33.93 -6.22
CA MET A 1 26.02 -34.02 -5.87
C MET A 1 25.57 -32.68 -5.33
N GLU A 2 26.32 -32.11 -4.38
CA GLU A 2 26.18 -30.71 -3.95
C GLU A 2 26.30 -29.73 -5.14
N ASP A 3 27.32 -29.89 -6.00
CA ASP A 3 27.53 -29.01 -7.16
C ASP A 3 26.30 -28.92 -8.09
N ALA A 4 25.57 -30.03 -8.26
CA ALA A 4 24.39 -30.04 -9.12
C ALA A 4 23.21 -29.28 -8.49
N LEU A 5 23.09 -29.32 -7.16
CA LEU A 5 22.09 -28.54 -6.44
C LEU A 5 22.42 -27.05 -6.49
N ASP A 6 23.69 -26.70 -6.31
CA ASP A 6 24.15 -25.31 -6.36
C ASP A 6 23.91 -24.69 -7.75
N GLU A 7 24.17 -25.43 -8.82
CA GLU A 7 23.85 -24.96 -10.17
C GLU A 7 22.34 -24.75 -10.36
N LEU A 8 21.49 -25.67 -9.86
CA LEU A 8 20.03 -25.48 -9.92
C LEU A 8 19.55 -24.27 -9.12
N ILE A 9 20.16 -23.99 -7.96
CA ILE A 9 19.85 -22.80 -7.16
C ILE A 9 20.25 -21.53 -7.90
N LYS A 10 21.44 -21.51 -8.51
CA LYS A 10 21.91 -20.37 -9.32
C LYS A 10 21.00 -20.11 -10.51
N ASP A 11 20.64 -21.16 -11.25
CA ASP A 11 19.76 -21.05 -12.41
C ASP A 11 18.38 -20.51 -12.00
N CYS A 12 17.83 -21.01 -10.90
CA CYS A 12 16.55 -20.53 -10.37
C CYS A 12 16.61 -19.06 -9.94
N ALA A 13 17.68 -18.65 -9.24
CA ALA A 13 17.87 -17.26 -8.83
C ALA A 13 18.02 -16.34 -10.06
N GLN A 14 18.77 -16.78 -11.07
CA GLN A 14 18.96 -16.03 -12.31
C GLN A 14 17.63 -15.83 -13.05
N GLN A 15 16.80 -16.87 -13.15
CA GLN A 15 15.46 -16.77 -13.74
C GLN A 15 14.56 -15.79 -12.98
N LEU A 16 14.62 -15.78 -11.65
CA LEU A 16 13.87 -14.81 -10.84
C LEU A 16 14.32 -13.38 -11.13
N PHE A 17 15.63 -13.11 -11.18
CA PHE A 17 16.13 -11.78 -11.52
C PHE A 17 15.68 -11.31 -12.89
N GLU A 18 15.77 -12.18 -13.91
CA GLU A 18 15.31 -11.87 -15.26
C GLU A 18 13.82 -11.53 -15.31
N LEU A 19 13.00 -12.26 -14.54
CA LEU A 19 11.56 -12.00 -14.46
C LEU A 19 11.26 -10.68 -13.73
N THR A 20 11.97 -10.36 -12.64
CA THR A 20 11.66 -9.19 -11.79
C THR A 20 12.29 -7.90 -12.28
N ASP A 21 13.43 -7.94 -12.99
CA ASP A 21 14.08 -6.74 -13.54
C ASP A 21 13.49 -6.30 -14.89
N ASP A 22 12.71 -7.18 -15.53
CA ASP A 22 11.97 -6.84 -16.74
C ASP A 22 10.91 -5.75 -16.45
N LYS A 23 10.95 -4.68 -17.24
CA LYS A 23 10.14 -3.47 -17.03
C LYS A 23 8.66 -3.68 -17.32
N GLU A 24 8.31 -4.57 -18.24
CA GLU A 24 6.90 -4.88 -18.51
C GLU A 24 6.33 -5.74 -17.39
N ASN A 25 7.11 -6.70 -16.89
CA ASN A 25 6.72 -7.49 -15.73
C ASN A 25 6.58 -6.62 -14.47
N GLU A 26 7.51 -5.69 -14.22
CA GLU A 26 7.42 -4.74 -13.11
C GLU A 26 6.09 -3.96 -13.13
N ARG A 27 5.65 -3.52 -14.31
CA ARG A 27 4.38 -2.79 -14.48
C ARG A 27 3.16 -3.68 -14.24
N LEU A 28 3.26 -4.98 -14.50
CA LEU A 28 2.18 -5.96 -14.38
C LEU A 28 2.20 -6.72 -13.04
N ALA A 29 3.23 -6.54 -12.22
CA ALA A 29 3.41 -7.19 -10.93
C ALA A 29 2.56 -6.51 -9.82
N TYR A 30 1.24 -6.58 -9.96
CA TYR A 30 0.29 -6.09 -8.96
C TYR A 30 -0.82 -7.11 -8.70
N VAL A 31 -1.51 -6.91 -7.58
CA VAL A 31 -2.74 -7.64 -7.23
C VAL A 31 -3.86 -6.65 -7.01
N THR A 32 -5.09 -7.08 -7.28
CA THR A 32 -6.30 -6.27 -7.05
C THR A 32 -6.93 -6.60 -5.71
N TYR A 33 -7.81 -5.71 -5.23
CA TYR A 33 -8.63 -6.00 -4.05
C TYR A 33 -9.47 -7.28 -4.20
N GLN A 34 -9.94 -7.57 -5.41
CA GLN A 34 -10.69 -8.78 -5.71
C GLN A 34 -9.83 -10.04 -5.55
N ASP A 35 -8.57 -10.00 -5.98
CA ASP A 35 -7.64 -11.13 -5.83
C ASP A 35 -7.39 -11.43 -4.35
N ILE A 36 -7.15 -10.39 -3.55
CA ILE A 36 -6.95 -10.53 -2.10
C ILE A 36 -8.20 -11.11 -1.42
N HIS A 37 -9.39 -10.59 -1.75
CA HIS A 37 -10.65 -11.05 -1.18
C HIS A 37 -11.01 -12.48 -1.62
N SER A 38 -10.53 -12.93 -2.79
CA SER A 38 -10.76 -14.30 -3.24
C SER A 38 -10.07 -15.36 -2.34
N ILE A 39 -9.10 -14.94 -1.52
CA ILE A 39 -8.36 -15.82 -0.62
C ILE A 39 -9.26 -16.17 0.58
N GLN A 40 -9.66 -17.44 0.66
CA GLN A 40 -10.59 -17.91 1.68
C GLN A 40 -10.16 -17.59 3.11
N ALA A 41 -8.85 -17.65 3.38
CA ALA A 41 -8.27 -17.40 4.69
C ALA A 41 -8.43 -15.96 5.19
N PHE A 42 -8.77 -14.99 4.32
CA PHE A 42 -8.90 -13.58 4.67
C PHE A 42 -10.36 -13.10 4.79
N HIS A 43 -11.35 -13.98 4.61
CA HIS A 43 -12.75 -13.58 4.79
C HIS A 43 -13.02 -13.17 6.24
N GLU A 44 -13.85 -12.13 6.39
CA GLU A 44 -14.27 -11.57 7.69
C GLU A 44 -13.11 -11.10 8.57
N GLN A 45 -11.93 -10.86 7.96
CA GLN A 45 -10.74 -10.34 8.64
C GLN A 45 -10.35 -8.97 8.09
N ILE A 46 -9.69 -8.18 8.93
CA ILE A 46 -9.08 -6.91 8.52
C ILE A 46 -7.75 -7.25 7.82
N VAL A 47 -7.62 -6.86 6.55
CA VAL A 47 -6.39 -7.04 5.78
C VAL A 47 -5.70 -5.69 5.59
N ILE A 48 -4.44 -5.62 6.04
CA ILE A 48 -3.59 -4.43 5.91
C ILE A 48 -2.46 -4.77 4.95
N ALA A 49 -2.39 -4.08 3.81
CA ALA A 49 -1.30 -4.20 2.87
C ALA A 49 -0.21 -3.16 3.18
N VAL A 50 1.03 -3.61 3.37
CA VAL A 50 2.18 -2.76 3.67
C VAL A 50 3.16 -2.84 2.50
N LYS A 51 3.45 -1.69 1.89
CA LYS A 51 4.51 -1.54 0.89
C LYS A 51 5.61 -0.69 1.50
N ALA A 52 6.78 -1.29 1.63
CA ALA A 52 7.94 -0.65 2.26
C ALA A 52 9.19 -0.84 1.39
N PRO A 53 10.15 0.09 1.44
CA PRO A 53 11.41 -0.08 0.71
C PRO A 53 12.24 -1.20 1.34
N ALA A 54 13.28 -1.63 0.61
CA ALA A 54 14.24 -2.62 1.08
C ALA A 54 14.82 -2.22 2.45
N GLU A 55 15.22 -3.23 3.22
CA GLU A 55 15.80 -3.09 4.57
C GLU A 55 14.82 -2.54 5.64
N THR A 56 13.51 -2.56 5.37
CA THR A 56 12.49 -2.28 6.38
C THR A 56 12.44 -3.40 7.43
N ARG A 57 12.40 -3.03 8.71
CA ARG A 57 12.25 -3.97 9.83
C ARG A 57 10.82 -4.02 10.32
N LEU A 58 10.35 -5.24 10.60
CA LEU A 58 9.08 -5.51 11.25
C LEU A 58 9.36 -6.28 12.54
N ASP A 59 8.95 -5.70 13.67
CA ASP A 59 9.08 -6.29 14.99
C ASP A 59 7.69 -6.50 15.60
N VAL A 60 7.42 -7.73 16.04
CA VAL A 60 6.19 -8.07 16.79
C VAL A 60 6.60 -8.39 18.23
N PRO A 61 6.57 -7.41 19.15
CA PRO A 61 6.81 -7.67 20.57
C PRO A 61 5.80 -8.68 21.14
N ALA A 62 6.16 -9.29 22.28
CA ALA A 62 5.24 -10.13 23.02
C ALA A 62 3.93 -9.34 23.31
N PRO A 63 2.75 -9.95 23.08
CA PRO A 63 1.47 -9.31 23.38
C PRO A 63 1.41 -8.82 24.81
N ARG A 64 0.80 -7.65 25.00
CA ARG A 64 0.40 -7.14 26.32
C ARG A 64 -1.00 -7.68 26.65
N GLU A 65 -1.43 -7.48 27.88
CA GLU A 65 -2.72 -7.99 28.37
C GLU A 65 -3.93 -7.46 27.56
N ASP A 66 -3.80 -6.27 26.97
CA ASP A 66 -4.85 -5.55 26.26
C ASP A 66 -4.56 -5.27 24.78
N SER A 67 -3.35 -5.58 24.29
CA SER A 67 -2.92 -5.11 22.98
C SER A 67 -1.85 -5.98 22.33
N ILE A 68 -1.94 -6.08 21.01
CA ILE A 68 -0.89 -6.60 20.15
C ILE A 68 -0.38 -5.42 19.34
N THR A 69 0.94 -5.25 19.31
CA THR A 69 1.57 -4.15 18.58
C THR A 69 2.47 -4.72 17.49
N VAL A 70 2.49 -4.06 16.34
CA VAL A 70 3.43 -4.34 15.26
C VAL A 70 4.23 -3.06 15.01
N HIS A 71 5.55 -3.12 15.13
CA HIS A 71 6.42 -1.99 14.82
C HIS A 71 7.01 -2.17 13.43
N ILE A 72 6.85 -1.17 12.57
CA ILE A 72 7.43 -1.17 11.22
C ILE A 72 8.33 0.05 11.11
N ARG A 73 9.61 -0.17 10.76
CA ARG A 73 10.61 0.90 10.68
C ARG A 73 11.41 0.80 9.39
N SER A 74 11.41 1.89 8.63
CA SER A 74 12.26 2.06 7.47
C SER A 74 13.28 3.18 7.67
N THR A 75 14.46 3.01 7.08
CA THR A 75 15.53 4.02 7.01
C THR A 75 15.76 4.51 5.58
N ARG A 76 15.11 3.90 4.59
CA ARG A 76 15.38 4.09 3.15
C ARG A 76 14.24 4.78 2.40
N GLY A 77 13.16 5.15 3.08
CA GLY A 77 12.03 5.83 2.46
C GLY A 77 10.75 5.69 3.28
N PRO A 78 9.66 6.28 2.79
CA PRO A 78 8.34 6.16 3.41
C PRO A 78 7.81 4.72 3.30
N ILE A 79 6.87 4.39 4.18
CA ILE A 79 6.11 3.14 4.14
C ILE A 79 4.69 3.50 3.73
N ASP A 80 4.18 2.87 2.69
CA ASP A 80 2.78 3.00 2.27
C ASP A 80 1.96 1.88 2.96
N VAL A 81 0.84 2.25 3.58
CA VAL A 81 -0.05 1.32 4.28
C VAL A 81 -1.47 1.51 3.76
N TYR A 82 -2.12 0.40 3.41
CA TYR A 82 -3.46 0.38 2.85
C TYR A 82 -4.34 -0.58 3.64
N LEU A 83 -5.57 -0.14 3.92
CA LEU A 83 -6.64 -1.02 4.40
C LEU A 83 -7.37 -1.58 3.18
N CYS A 84 -7.43 -2.91 3.06
CA CYS A 84 -8.16 -3.57 2.00
C CYS A 84 -9.65 -3.65 2.38
N GLU A 85 -10.37 -2.55 2.20
CA GLU A 85 -11.81 -2.50 2.42
C GLU A 85 -12.56 -3.22 1.30
N VAL A 86 -13.61 -3.94 1.68
CA VAL A 86 -14.64 -4.35 0.73
C VAL A 86 -15.59 -3.17 0.62
N GLU A 87 -15.84 -2.66 -0.58
CA GLU A 87 -17.07 -1.93 -0.83
C GLU A 87 -18.22 -2.91 -0.57
N GLN A 88 -18.64 -3.00 0.68
CA GLN A 88 -19.96 -3.48 1.01
C GLN A 88 -20.85 -2.48 0.31
N SER A 89 -21.38 -2.89 -0.84
CA SER A 89 -22.35 -2.15 -1.62
C SER A 89 -23.32 -1.52 -0.64
N HIS A 90 -23.18 -0.22 -0.44
CA HIS A 90 -24.09 0.57 0.37
C HIS A 90 -25.37 0.73 -0.45
N LEU A 91 -26.08 -0.39 -0.58
CA LEU A 91 -27.51 -0.45 -0.84
C LEU A 91 -28.20 0.04 0.44
N GLY A 92 -28.02 1.33 0.75
CA GLY A 92 -28.43 1.88 2.02
C GLY A 92 -28.34 3.40 2.02
N SER A 93 -29.43 4.03 1.58
CA SER A 93 -29.79 5.45 1.80
C SER A 93 -29.39 6.44 0.70
N LYS A 94 -30.19 6.44 -0.38
CA LYS A 94 -30.52 7.70 -1.06
C LYS A 94 -31.43 8.54 -0.15
N ALA A 95 -31.03 9.77 0.13
CA ALA A 95 -31.89 10.94 0.42
C ALA A 95 -31.07 12.18 -0.01
N SER A 96 -31.44 12.89 -1.09
CA SER A 96 -32.36 14.06 -1.11
C SER A 96 -31.78 15.20 -0.28
N GLU A 97 -31.48 16.43 -0.69
CA GLU A 97 -31.73 17.39 -1.80
C GLU A 97 -30.64 18.48 -1.63
N GLY A 98 -30.29 19.42 -2.52
CA GLY A 98 -30.87 19.88 -3.77
C GLY A 98 -30.11 21.11 -4.30
N ALA A 99 -30.35 21.37 -5.59
CA ALA A 99 -30.39 22.66 -6.32
C ALA A 99 -29.30 23.75 -6.12
N GLY A 100 -28.65 24.10 -7.23
CA GLY A 100 -28.00 25.41 -7.44
C GLY A 100 -27.27 25.49 -8.79
N ALA A 101 -27.72 26.35 -9.70
CA ALA A 101 -27.48 26.31 -11.14
C ALA A 101 -26.23 27.09 -11.66
N SER A 102 -25.65 26.57 -12.77
CA SER A 102 -25.17 27.25 -14.00
C SER A 102 -24.35 28.56 -13.96
N SER A 103 -23.13 28.57 -14.55
CA SER A 103 -22.87 29.16 -15.88
C SER A 103 -21.39 29.12 -16.34
N SER A 104 -21.19 28.62 -17.56
CA SER A 104 -20.21 28.88 -18.65
C SER A 104 -19.00 29.81 -18.47
N ALA A 105 -17.79 29.35 -18.83
CA ALA A 105 -17.01 29.79 -20.02
C ALA A 105 -15.50 29.43 -19.95
N ASP A 106 -15.01 28.92 -21.08
CA ASP A 106 -13.65 28.54 -21.47
C ASP A 106 -12.58 29.66 -21.35
N ARG A 107 -11.42 29.37 -20.72
CA ARG A 107 -10.09 29.89 -21.13
C ARG A 107 -8.90 29.22 -20.38
N PRO A 108 -7.85 28.72 -21.07
CA PRO A 108 -6.53 28.42 -20.50
C PRO A 108 -5.47 29.48 -20.91
N PRO A 109 -4.17 29.35 -20.55
CA PRO A 109 -3.52 28.98 -19.28
C PRO A 109 -2.52 30.08 -18.80
N GLU A 110 -2.08 30.10 -17.54
CA GLU A 110 -0.80 30.73 -17.16
C GLU A 110 -0.28 30.21 -15.80
N ARG A 111 0.97 29.74 -15.79
CA ARG A 111 1.76 29.47 -14.56
C ARG A 111 2.61 30.72 -14.28
N PRO A 112 2.79 31.09 -13.01
CA PRO A 112 4.17 31.31 -12.57
C PRO A 112 4.48 30.78 -11.16
N ASP A 113 5.70 30.28 -11.09
CA ASP A 113 6.68 30.39 -10.01
C ASP A 113 6.51 29.72 -8.65
N ARG A 114 7.63 29.06 -8.35
CA ARG A 114 8.01 28.22 -7.22
C ARG A 114 8.36 29.15 -6.05
N GLU A 115 7.68 28.99 -4.92
CA GLU A 115 8.19 29.49 -3.64
C GLU A 115 8.24 28.34 -2.64
N GLU A 116 9.47 28.09 -2.17
CA GLU A 116 9.89 27.07 -1.24
C GLU A 116 9.45 27.46 0.18
N ASN A 117 8.72 26.58 0.87
CA ASN A 117 8.42 26.73 2.29
C ASN A 117 8.90 25.47 3.02
N PRO A 118 9.71 25.57 4.11
CA PRO A 118 10.28 24.40 4.77
C PRO A 118 9.24 23.63 5.60
N PRO A 119 9.50 22.35 5.94
CA PRO A 119 8.51 21.48 6.57
C PRO A 119 8.32 21.85 8.04
N GLN A 120 7.07 22.13 8.43
CA GLN A 120 6.67 22.13 9.84
C GLN A 120 6.43 20.67 10.25
N GLN A 121 7.21 20.19 11.21
CA GLN A 121 7.03 18.88 11.82
C GLN A 121 5.73 18.85 12.60
N SER A 122 4.78 18.02 12.17
CA SER A 122 3.71 17.51 13.02
C SER A 122 3.99 16.05 13.30
N GLU A 123 4.50 15.74 14.49
CA GLU A 123 4.40 14.40 15.04
C GLU A 123 2.94 14.18 15.43
N GLU A 124 2.18 13.48 14.58
CA GLU A 124 0.88 12.95 14.99
C GLU A 124 1.09 11.47 15.32
N LEU A 125 1.12 11.21 16.62
CA LEU A 125 1.17 9.88 17.20
C LEU A 125 -0.22 9.24 17.01
N LEU A 126 -0.37 8.33 16.05
CA LEU A 126 -1.58 7.50 16.00
C LEU A 126 -1.52 6.45 17.11
N GLU A 127 -2.22 6.73 18.22
CA GLU A 127 -2.68 5.68 19.13
C GLU A 127 -3.94 5.04 18.53
N VAL A 128 -3.83 3.79 18.09
CA VAL A 128 -4.99 2.95 17.79
C VAL A 128 -5.20 2.04 18.99
N SER A 129 -6.21 2.35 19.80
CA SER A 129 -6.73 1.42 20.80
C SER A 129 -7.67 0.43 20.11
N ILE A 130 -7.43 -0.86 20.29
CA ILE A 130 -8.39 -1.94 20.00
C ILE A 130 -9.37 -2.03 21.18
#